data_AF-A0A166A3K1-F1
#
_entry.id   AF-A0A166A3K1-F1
#
_cell.length_a   1.000
_cell.length_b   1.000
_cell.length_c   1.000
_cell.angle_alpha   90.00
_cell.angle_beta   90.00
_cell.angle_gamma   90.00
#
_symmetry.space_group_name_H-M   'P 1'
#
loop_
_entity.id
_entity.type
_entity.pdbx_description
1 polymer ?
#
loop_
_entity_poly.entity_id
_entity_poly.type
_entity_poly.pdbx_seq_one_letter_code
_entity_poly.pdbx_strand_id
1 'polypeptide(L)'
;TQSQQHRWKIYSDDQKIYSTSCIKKLRIRANTIPVPACSECTSLFEDRGFKIALGRPIPQSKNAKFTPKVYIDKAAVEKYGRMSGLGSLLDEYTKNPRSPHIMYAQNVINGVYGGNSADIFIQLLDAVVSASDKEARGVGLQGFRYGPALQDFAHIIAIHSTRAYQAIRKIMPLPTVRTLQKHRAAEGHFPFGINPECVTRVVEHLQRLNWKGPVSLACDDTKLTPAFRPYHNTAEDKYYLVGSTGEPLLLADPEDFRKLLNSGKLEKSTKLRLLVIVIPVPTLPTIIFAGFGISDSLKAEDLLEFLKTLLLEGLLAHKVPVCSYAADGAGTERKAQMLLTKLARANHTVRFPHPEKSRSEICFDIPLFGDQLQPVVMVQDAKHCGKTNRNNAFTGARLLILGNYVVHYHQFRTIAFDNGPLYRRDVEKTDRQDDAAATRLGAAATLEWLIEKRRPDFLGPSVYLFVLYELIDAYQSRTMKHIDRVQLAFRTKFFMEMWADFLNAAGYSQAKHFVSPQARDIIRSLTDGLIQLVIVYRDFSGGTFPLLPWLLSTEACEHIFGLCRQIQKDFTELDWNYMVSKLHIRLREHFLFKDFSDGKGKAGGYDHTYTDNRGADLSALAIFPSNIEIGE
;
A
#
# COMPACT_ATOMS: atom_id res chain seq x y z
N THR A 1 -51.13 15.54 52.89
CA THR A 1 -51.61 14.85 54.12
C THR A 1 -51.32 13.35 54.11
N GLN A 2 -50.11 12.91 53.69
CA GLN A 2 -49.64 11.51 53.80
C GLN A 2 -48.36 11.36 54.64
N SER A 3 -47.76 12.46 55.10
CA SER A 3 -46.50 12.44 55.86
C SER A 3 -46.62 11.90 57.29
N GLN A 4 -47.84 11.70 57.80
CA GLN A 4 -48.09 11.19 59.16
C GLN A 4 -48.24 9.67 59.25
N GLN A 5 -48.17 8.93 58.13
CA GLN A 5 -48.27 7.46 58.14
C GLN A 5 -46.92 6.74 57.93
N HIS A 6 -45.85 7.47 57.58
CA HIS A 6 -44.56 6.85 57.27
C HIS A 6 -43.73 6.70 58.56
N ARG A 7 -43.25 5.48 58.85
CA ARG A 7 -42.39 5.21 60.03
C ARG A 7 -40.92 5.61 59.85
N TRP A 8 -40.49 5.83 58.60
CA TRP A 8 -39.09 6.03 58.24
C TRP A 8 -38.92 7.24 57.30
N LYS A 9 -37.85 8.01 57.52
CA LYS A 9 -37.36 9.08 56.63
C LYS A 9 -36.07 8.61 55.96
N ILE A 10 -36.08 8.59 54.63
CA ILE A 10 -34.95 8.16 53.81
C ILE A 10 -34.33 9.41 53.19
N TYR A 11 -33.04 9.63 53.45
CA TYR A 11 -32.22 10.66 52.80
C TYR A 11 -31.26 9.94 51.85
N SER A 12 -31.66 9.81 50.58
CA SER A 12 -30.89 9.10 49.56
C SER A 12 -29.50 9.70 49.35
N ASP A 13 -29.43 11.03 49.34
CA ASP A 13 -28.22 11.77 48.98
C ASP A 13 -27.12 11.63 50.05
N ASP A 14 -27.54 11.54 51.32
CA ASP A 14 -26.66 11.33 52.47
C ASP A 14 -26.45 9.86 52.83
N GLN A 15 -27.09 8.94 52.08
CA GLN A 15 -27.16 7.50 52.37
C GLN A 15 -27.59 7.18 53.81
N LYS A 16 -28.55 7.94 54.36
CA LYS A 16 -29.00 7.81 55.75
C LYS A 16 -30.49 7.55 55.85
N ILE A 17 -30.87 6.68 56.78
CA ILE A 17 -32.28 6.39 57.11
C ILE A 17 -32.48 6.70 58.58
N TYR A 18 -33.53 7.46 58.89
CA TYR A 18 -33.90 7.80 60.25
C TYR A 18 -35.34 7.37 60.53
N SER A 19 -35.62 6.89 61.73
CA SER A 19 -37.00 6.77 62.20
C SER A 19 -37.63 8.15 62.31
N THR A 20 -38.94 8.26 62.02
CA THR A 20 -39.69 9.48 62.31
C THR A 20 -39.72 9.81 63.80
N SER A 21 -39.51 8.81 64.67
CA SER A 21 -39.42 8.92 66.13
C SER A 21 -37.98 9.01 66.64
N CYS A 22 -37.00 9.31 65.78
CA CYS A 22 -35.59 9.39 66.17
C CYS A 22 -35.36 10.35 67.35
N ILE A 23 -34.65 9.86 68.38
CA ILE A 23 -34.40 10.57 69.65
C ILE A 23 -33.41 11.75 69.48
N LYS A 24 -32.75 11.87 68.31
CA LYS A 24 -31.80 12.93 67.87
C LYS A 24 -30.53 13.09 68.71
N LYS A 25 -30.57 12.90 70.04
CA LYS A 25 -29.43 13.04 70.96
C LYS A 25 -29.30 11.75 71.78
N LEU A 26 -28.11 11.16 71.79
CA LEU A 26 -27.78 9.97 72.57
C LEU A 26 -26.76 10.34 73.64
N ARG A 27 -27.00 9.91 74.89
CA ARG A 27 -25.97 9.92 75.93
C ARG A 27 -25.14 8.65 75.77
N ILE A 28 -23.88 8.84 75.42
CA ILE A 28 -22.90 7.78 75.17
C ILE A 28 -21.79 7.89 76.21
N ARG A 29 -21.28 6.76 76.70
CA ARG A 29 -20.10 6.75 77.57
C ARG A 29 -18.87 7.07 76.72
N ALA A 30 -17.95 7.88 77.25
CA ALA A 30 -16.67 8.15 76.60
C ALA A 30 -15.97 6.82 76.28
N ASN A 31 -15.53 6.64 75.03
CA ASN A 31 -14.92 5.44 74.43
C ASN A 31 -15.87 4.41 73.75
N THR A 32 -17.13 4.72 73.48
CA THR A 32 -17.99 3.83 72.68
C THR A 32 -17.86 4.15 71.18
N ILE A 33 -17.10 3.34 70.43
CA ILE A 33 -16.97 3.43 68.96
C ILE A 33 -17.23 2.05 68.35
N PRO A 34 -18.13 1.91 67.36
CA PRO A 34 -18.95 2.98 66.76
C PRO A 34 -20.07 3.46 67.71
N VAL A 35 -20.43 4.74 67.59
CA VAL A 35 -21.55 5.32 68.33
C VAL A 35 -22.84 4.61 67.88
N PRO A 36 -23.59 3.96 68.79
CA PRO A 36 -24.79 3.25 68.41
C PRO A 36 -25.88 4.21 67.93
N ALA A 37 -26.64 3.82 66.92
CA ALA A 37 -27.87 4.51 66.55
C ALA A 37 -28.90 4.41 67.70
N CYS A 38 -29.85 5.35 67.76
CA CYS A 38 -30.89 5.29 68.80
C CYS A 38 -31.78 4.06 68.58
N SER A 39 -32.37 3.52 69.65
CA SER A 39 -33.24 2.35 69.61
C SER A 39 -34.32 2.46 68.52
N GLU A 40 -34.91 3.65 68.39
CA GLU A 40 -35.90 3.96 67.37
C GLU A 40 -35.37 3.87 65.94
N CYS A 41 -34.10 4.21 65.69
CA CYS A 41 -33.48 4.03 64.38
C CYS A 41 -32.96 2.59 64.18
N THR A 42 -32.53 1.93 65.25
CA THR A 42 -32.02 0.55 65.21
C THR A 42 -33.14 -0.47 64.96
N SER A 43 -34.39 -0.15 65.32
CA SER A 43 -35.57 -0.98 64.99
C SER A 43 -35.79 -1.15 63.48
N LEU A 44 -35.10 -0.37 62.63
CA LEU A 44 -35.07 -0.58 61.18
C LEU A 44 -34.54 -1.98 60.83
N PHE A 45 -33.55 -2.46 61.60
CA PHE A 45 -32.99 -3.79 61.46
C PHE A 45 -33.92 -4.89 61.96
N GLU A 46 -35.05 -4.56 62.59
CA GLU A 46 -36.09 -5.52 62.97
C GLU A 46 -37.22 -5.55 61.94
N ASP A 47 -37.33 -4.52 61.10
CA ASP A 47 -38.34 -4.42 60.06
C ASP A 47 -38.16 -5.51 58.99
N ARG A 48 -39.18 -6.34 58.86
CA ARG A 48 -39.19 -7.46 57.91
C ARG A 48 -39.09 -7.00 56.46
N GLY A 49 -39.70 -5.86 56.12
CA GLY A 49 -39.65 -5.29 54.78
C GLY A 49 -38.25 -4.79 54.41
N PHE A 50 -37.56 -4.15 55.37
CA PHE A 50 -36.18 -3.69 55.21
C PHE A 50 -35.20 -4.86 55.03
N LYS A 51 -35.32 -5.93 55.83
CA LYS A 51 -34.52 -7.16 55.66
C LYS A 51 -34.73 -7.80 54.27
N ILE A 52 -35.97 -7.87 53.81
CA ILE A 52 -36.30 -8.38 52.48
C ILE A 52 -35.68 -7.50 51.40
N ALA A 53 -35.72 -6.17 51.55
CA ALA A 53 -35.15 -5.24 50.60
C ALA A 53 -33.62 -5.34 50.51
N LEU A 54 -32.91 -5.48 51.65
CA LEU A 54 -31.46 -5.70 51.69
C LEU A 54 -31.03 -7.01 51.02
N GLY A 55 -31.88 -8.04 51.08
CA GLY A 55 -31.63 -9.33 50.41
C GLY A 55 -31.91 -9.33 48.91
N ARG A 56 -32.46 -8.25 48.34
CA ARG A 56 -32.71 -8.18 46.90
C ARG A 56 -31.42 -7.85 46.14
N PRO A 57 -31.10 -8.59 45.06
CA PRO A 57 -29.96 -8.26 44.22
C PRO A 57 -30.15 -6.89 43.57
N ILE A 58 -29.07 -6.13 43.43
CA ILE A 58 -29.07 -4.85 42.72
C ILE A 58 -29.59 -5.08 41.28
N PRO A 59 -30.58 -4.30 40.81
CA PRO A 59 -31.14 -4.50 39.47
C PRO A 59 -30.07 -4.34 38.38
N GLN A 60 -30.00 -5.29 37.45
CA GLN A 60 -29.20 -5.14 36.23
C GLN A 60 -29.84 -4.11 35.30
N SER A 61 -29.04 -3.36 34.53
CA SER A 61 -29.49 -2.29 33.63
C SER A 61 -30.62 -2.70 32.68
N LYS A 62 -30.62 -3.95 32.19
CA LYS A 62 -31.68 -4.54 31.35
C LYS A 62 -33.06 -4.64 32.01
N ASN A 63 -33.11 -4.60 33.35
CA ASN A 63 -34.34 -4.68 34.14
C ASN A 63 -34.95 -3.30 34.42
N ALA A 64 -34.27 -2.20 34.06
CA ALA A 64 -34.78 -0.84 34.25
C ALA A 64 -36.13 -0.59 33.54
N LYS A 65 -36.43 -1.35 32.48
CA LYS A 65 -37.73 -1.33 31.78
C LYS A 65 -38.92 -1.78 32.66
N PHE A 66 -38.65 -2.52 33.73
CA PHE A 66 -39.65 -3.00 34.68
C PHE A 66 -39.78 -2.09 35.91
N THR A 67 -38.97 -1.02 36.01
CA THR A 67 -39.10 -0.04 37.09
C THR A 67 -40.39 0.77 36.88
N PRO A 68 -41.34 0.72 37.84
CA PRO A 68 -42.58 1.48 37.71
C PRO A 68 -42.28 2.98 37.64
N LYS A 69 -42.78 3.65 36.60
CA LYS A 69 -42.54 5.08 36.34
C LYS A 69 -43.01 5.99 37.49
N VAL A 70 -43.88 5.51 38.37
CA VAL A 70 -44.38 6.21 39.57
C VAL A 70 -43.27 6.48 40.60
N TYR A 71 -42.21 5.65 40.61
CA TYR A 71 -41.06 5.83 41.52
C TYR A 71 -39.92 6.64 40.92
N ILE A 72 -40.05 7.13 39.68
CA ILE A 72 -39.06 7.96 39.02
C ILE A 72 -39.49 9.41 39.18
N ASP A 73 -38.79 10.17 40.01
CA ASP A 73 -39.00 11.61 40.13
C ASP A 73 -38.45 12.33 38.89
N LYS A 74 -39.33 12.53 37.91
CA LYS A 74 -38.98 13.25 36.68
C LYS A 74 -38.54 14.68 36.93
N ALA A 75 -39.10 15.35 37.94
CA ALA A 75 -38.74 16.73 38.26
C ALA A 75 -37.31 16.80 38.83
N ALA A 76 -36.91 15.79 39.64
CA ALA A 76 -35.53 15.67 40.10
C ALA A 76 -34.55 15.42 38.95
N VAL A 77 -34.91 14.56 37.98
CA VAL A 77 -34.07 14.26 36.80
C VAL A 77 -33.91 15.50 35.91
N GLU A 78 -34.99 16.24 35.64
CA GLU A 78 -34.92 17.49 34.87
C GLU A 78 -34.10 18.56 35.60
N LYS A 79 -34.30 18.72 36.91
CA LYS A 79 -33.56 19.68 37.73
C LYS A 79 -32.06 19.33 37.76
N TYR A 80 -31.73 18.06 37.99
CA TYR A 80 -30.35 17.58 37.96
C TYR A 80 -29.72 17.78 36.57
N GLY A 81 -30.41 17.37 35.51
CA GLY A 81 -29.95 17.54 34.14
C GLY A 81 -29.68 19.00 33.79
N ARG A 82 -30.53 19.93 34.20
CA ARG A 82 -30.30 21.37 34.03
C ARG A 82 -29.10 21.88 34.82
N MET A 83 -28.95 21.48 36.08
CA MET A 83 -27.80 21.86 36.91
C MET A 83 -26.47 21.32 36.37
N SER A 84 -26.49 20.14 35.74
CA SER A 84 -25.31 19.52 35.11
C SER A 84 -25.06 19.96 33.66
N GLY A 85 -25.81 20.94 33.14
CA GLY A 85 -25.64 21.44 31.76
C GLY A 85 -26.20 20.54 30.65
N LEU A 86 -26.96 19.50 31.00
CA LEU A 86 -27.61 18.57 30.07
C LEU A 86 -29.05 18.96 29.71
N GLY A 87 -29.56 20.08 30.23
CA GLY A 87 -30.95 20.53 30.04
C GLY A 87 -31.38 20.55 28.57
N SER A 88 -30.57 21.16 27.70
CA SER A 88 -30.88 21.27 26.27
C SER A 88 -30.92 19.90 25.55
N LEU A 89 -30.05 18.96 25.96
CA LEU A 89 -30.05 17.59 25.43
C LEU A 89 -31.29 16.81 25.89
N LEU A 90 -31.72 17.01 27.14
CA LEU A 90 -32.93 16.39 27.68
C LEU A 90 -34.20 16.95 27.02
N ASP A 91 -34.24 18.26 26.78
CA ASP A 91 -35.36 18.91 26.09
C ASP A 91 -35.49 18.38 24.65
N GLU A 92 -34.37 18.29 23.93
CA GLU A 92 -34.33 17.75 22.56
C GLU A 92 -34.67 16.25 22.52
N TYR A 93 -34.13 15.45 23.45
CA TYR A 93 -34.49 14.03 23.60
C TYR A 93 -36.00 13.86 23.86
N THR A 94 -36.59 14.72 24.69
CA THR A 94 -38.02 14.67 25.03
C THR A 94 -38.89 15.04 23.83
N LYS A 95 -38.45 15.99 23.00
CA LYS A 95 -39.15 16.38 21.76
C LYS A 95 -39.05 15.32 20.67
N ASN A 96 -37.83 14.85 20.39
CA ASN A 96 -37.57 13.86 19.36
C ASN A 96 -36.37 12.98 19.73
N PRO A 97 -36.60 11.79 20.32
CA PRO A 97 -35.55 10.84 20.66
C PRO A 97 -34.74 10.35 19.44
N ARG A 98 -35.28 10.48 18.23
CA ARG A 98 -34.63 10.12 16.96
C ARG A 98 -34.10 11.34 16.20
N SER A 99 -33.95 12.48 16.89
CA SER A 99 -33.25 13.64 16.33
C SER A 99 -31.81 13.24 15.96
N PRO A 100 -31.31 13.62 14.77
CA PRO A 100 -29.95 13.30 14.35
C PRO A 100 -28.89 13.71 15.38
N HIS A 101 -29.10 14.80 16.13
CA HIS A 101 -28.18 15.28 17.17
C HIS A 101 -28.08 14.32 18.36
N ILE A 102 -29.24 13.80 18.80
CA ILE A 102 -29.33 12.83 19.90
C ILE A 102 -28.76 11.48 19.47
N MET A 103 -29.16 11.01 18.29
CA MET A 103 -28.63 9.76 17.73
C MET A 103 -27.12 9.85 17.53
N TYR A 104 -26.62 10.97 17.01
CA TYR A 104 -25.19 11.18 16.84
C TYR A 104 -24.44 11.12 18.17
N ALA A 105 -24.86 11.89 19.17
CA ALA A 105 -24.22 11.90 20.49
C ALA A 105 -24.21 10.49 21.13
N GLN A 106 -25.35 9.79 21.10
CA GLN A 106 -25.44 8.43 21.62
C GLN A 106 -24.55 7.45 20.85
N ASN A 107 -24.59 7.49 19.52
CA ASN A 107 -23.81 6.58 18.67
C ASN A 107 -22.30 6.81 18.78
N VAL A 108 -21.85 8.06 18.91
CA VAL A 108 -20.44 8.38 19.16
C VAL A 108 -20.01 7.84 20.53
N ILE A 109 -20.78 8.11 21.59
CA ILE A 109 -20.46 7.63 22.95
C ILE A 109 -20.45 6.10 23.01
N ASN A 110 -21.37 5.46 22.29
CA ASN A 110 -21.48 4.00 22.22
C ASN A 110 -20.47 3.36 21.24
N GLY A 111 -19.62 4.15 20.57
CA GLY A 111 -18.63 3.64 19.61
C GLY A 111 -19.23 2.98 18.37
N VAL A 112 -20.45 3.35 18.00
CA VAL A 112 -21.18 2.79 16.84
C VAL A 112 -20.55 3.20 15.52
N TYR A 113 -20.01 4.41 15.47
CA TYR A 113 -19.29 4.90 14.30
C TYR A 113 -17.82 4.46 14.41
N GLY A 114 -17.42 3.51 13.58
CA GLY A 114 -16.04 3.04 13.48
C GLY A 114 -15.59 2.96 12.01
N GLY A 115 -14.31 3.25 11.78
CA GLY A 115 -13.67 3.20 10.47
C GLY A 115 -13.18 4.56 9.98
N ASN A 116 -12.22 4.54 9.05
CA ASN A 116 -11.40 5.69 8.67
C ASN A 116 -12.18 6.99 8.36
N SER A 117 -13.30 6.92 7.63
CA SER A 117 -14.09 8.11 7.29
C SER A 117 -14.90 8.67 8.47
N ALA A 118 -15.40 7.80 9.35
CA ALA A 118 -16.09 8.20 10.57
C ALA A 118 -15.11 8.82 11.57
N ASP A 119 -13.90 8.27 11.69
CA ASP A 119 -12.86 8.79 12.58
C ASP A 119 -12.42 10.21 12.20
N ILE A 120 -12.30 10.51 10.90
CA ILE A 120 -12.00 11.87 10.42
C ILE A 120 -13.10 12.84 10.87
N PHE A 121 -14.37 12.48 10.69
CA PHE A 121 -15.49 13.35 11.03
C PHE A 121 -15.61 13.55 12.55
N ILE A 122 -15.47 12.49 13.34
CA ILE A 122 -15.50 12.56 14.80
C ILE A 122 -14.37 13.47 15.30
N GLN A 123 -13.15 13.27 14.82
CA GLN A 123 -12.00 14.10 15.23
C GLN A 123 -12.11 15.55 14.74
N LEU A 124 -12.73 15.79 13.58
CA LEU A 124 -13.07 17.15 13.14
C LEU A 124 -14.07 17.80 14.11
N LEU A 125 -15.09 17.07 14.52
CA LEU A 125 -16.08 17.58 15.46
C LEU A 125 -15.46 17.86 16.83
N ASP A 126 -14.59 16.98 17.33
CA ASP A 126 -13.80 17.21 18.55
C ASP A 126 -12.96 18.49 18.42
N ALA A 127 -12.37 18.72 17.24
CA ALA A 127 -11.59 19.92 16.98
C ALA A 127 -12.47 21.19 16.96
N VAL A 128 -13.67 21.12 16.38
CA VAL A 128 -14.66 22.21 16.37
C VAL A 128 -15.12 22.55 17.79
N VAL A 129 -15.53 21.53 18.56
CA VAL A 129 -15.99 21.71 19.94
C VAL A 129 -14.88 22.30 20.80
N SER A 130 -13.66 21.76 20.70
CA SER A 130 -12.51 22.26 21.46
C SER A 130 -12.09 23.67 21.07
N ALA A 131 -12.21 24.04 19.78
CA ALA A 131 -11.90 25.38 19.31
C ALA A 131 -12.92 26.40 19.82
N SER A 132 -14.22 26.05 19.77
CA SER A 132 -15.30 26.90 20.27
C SER A 132 -15.24 27.09 21.79
N ASP A 133 -14.92 26.04 22.55
CA ASP A 133 -14.71 26.14 24.01
C ASP A 133 -13.51 27.04 24.36
N LYS A 134 -12.41 26.96 23.60
CA LYS A 134 -11.26 27.86 23.78
C LYS A 134 -11.61 29.32 23.48
N GLU A 135 -12.37 29.56 22.40
CA GLU A 135 -12.85 30.90 22.05
C GLU A 135 -13.77 31.46 23.13
N ALA A 136 -14.71 30.67 23.65
CA ALA A 136 -15.59 31.05 24.76
C ALA A 136 -14.80 31.41 26.04
N ARG A 137 -13.63 30.79 26.24
CA ARG A 137 -12.69 31.11 27.33
C ARG A 137 -11.73 32.26 27.02
N GLY A 138 -11.76 32.84 25.81
CA GLY A 138 -10.84 33.88 25.37
C GLY A 138 -9.39 33.40 25.19
N VAL A 139 -9.17 32.10 25.03
CA VAL A 139 -7.84 31.49 24.89
C VAL A 139 -7.56 31.19 23.43
N GLY A 140 -6.37 31.56 22.95
CA GLY A 140 -5.94 31.25 21.59
C GLY A 140 -5.75 29.74 21.34
N LEU A 141 -5.59 29.37 20.07
CA LEU A 141 -5.34 27.98 19.65
C LEU A 141 -3.89 27.50 19.91
N GLN A 142 -3.13 28.14 20.81
CA GLN A 142 -1.81 27.62 21.18
C GLN A 142 -1.92 26.22 21.80
N GLY A 143 -0.98 25.34 21.44
CA GLY A 143 -0.93 23.96 21.94
C GLY A 143 -2.12 23.08 21.54
N PHE A 144 -2.91 23.47 20.53
CA PHE A 144 -4.05 22.68 20.06
C PHE A 144 -3.60 21.33 19.50
N ARG A 145 -4.19 20.25 20.00
CA ARG A 145 -3.90 18.88 19.55
C ARG A 145 -5.02 18.44 18.61
N TYR A 146 -4.63 17.93 17.45
CA TYR A 146 -5.54 17.36 16.47
C TYR A 146 -5.43 15.85 16.54
N GLY A 147 -6.55 15.16 16.33
CA GLY A 147 -6.54 13.70 16.22
C GLY A 147 -5.76 13.24 14.98
N PRO A 148 -5.20 12.02 15.00
CA PRO A 148 -4.32 11.52 13.93
C PRO A 148 -5.03 11.39 12.56
N ALA A 149 -6.29 10.94 12.53
CA ALA A 149 -7.04 10.79 11.27
C ALA A 149 -7.34 12.16 10.64
N LEU A 150 -7.66 13.16 11.47
CA LEU A 150 -7.84 14.54 11.00
C LEU A 150 -6.52 15.17 10.51
N GLN A 151 -5.39 14.84 11.15
CA GLN A 151 -4.07 15.28 10.71
C GLN A 151 -3.70 14.69 9.35
N ASP A 152 -3.91 13.38 9.15
CA ASP A 152 -3.67 12.71 7.88
C ASP A 152 -4.55 13.30 6.76
N PHE A 153 -5.83 13.52 7.03
CA PHE A 153 -6.74 14.20 6.12
C PHE A 153 -6.28 15.62 5.75
N ALA A 154 -5.87 16.41 6.75
CA ALA A 154 -5.33 17.75 6.54
C ALA A 154 -4.06 17.74 5.69
N HIS A 155 -3.18 16.76 5.92
CA HIS A 155 -1.98 16.54 5.13
C HIS A 155 -2.31 16.23 3.66
N ILE A 156 -3.25 15.32 3.41
CA ILE A 156 -3.66 14.90 2.07
C ILE A 156 -4.19 16.09 1.26
N ILE A 157 -5.13 16.86 1.81
CA ILE A 157 -5.70 18.02 1.11
C ILE A 157 -4.63 19.08 0.87
N ALA A 158 -3.75 19.34 1.85
CA ALA A 158 -2.67 20.31 1.69
C ALA A 158 -1.68 19.94 0.59
N ILE A 159 -1.43 18.64 0.38
CA ILE A 159 -0.57 18.13 -0.69
C ILE A 159 -1.27 18.25 -2.05
N HIS A 160 -2.55 17.86 -2.16
CA HIS A 160 -3.34 18.01 -3.40
C HIS A 160 -3.44 19.46 -3.85
N SER A 161 -3.81 20.35 -2.93
CA SER A 161 -3.94 21.77 -3.21
C SER A 161 -3.83 22.56 -1.92
N THR A 162 -2.67 23.20 -1.74
CA THR A 162 -2.46 24.11 -0.61
C THR A 162 -3.47 25.25 -0.64
N ARG A 163 -3.90 25.71 -1.83
CA ARG A 163 -4.92 26.76 -1.98
C ARG A 163 -6.30 26.28 -1.50
N ALA A 164 -6.72 25.08 -1.88
CA ALA A 164 -7.98 24.51 -1.41
C ALA A 164 -7.95 24.28 0.10
N TYR A 165 -6.85 23.74 0.63
CA TYR A 165 -6.64 23.55 2.06
C TYR A 165 -6.77 24.86 2.85
N GLN A 166 -6.13 25.93 2.36
CA GLN A 166 -6.24 27.25 3.00
C GLN A 166 -7.66 27.80 2.98
N ALA A 167 -8.44 27.54 1.92
CA ALA A 167 -9.84 27.94 1.86
C ALA A 167 -10.69 27.18 2.89
N ILE A 168 -10.53 25.86 2.99
CA ILE A 168 -11.25 25.04 3.99
C ILE A 168 -10.90 25.46 5.41
N ARG A 169 -9.61 25.76 5.68
CA ARG A 169 -9.13 26.22 6.98
C ARG A 169 -9.73 27.55 7.44
N LYS A 170 -10.30 28.37 6.53
CA LYS A 170 -11.04 29.58 6.92
C LYS A 170 -12.35 29.26 7.63
N ILE A 171 -12.88 28.06 7.44
CA ILE A 171 -14.19 27.62 7.92
C ILE A 171 -14.05 26.56 9.02
N MET A 172 -13.05 25.67 8.88
CA MET A 172 -12.82 24.55 9.80
C MET A 172 -11.53 24.75 10.60
N PRO A 173 -11.50 24.37 11.90
CA PRO A 173 -10.30 24.45 12.72
C PRO A 173 -9.34 23.32 12.33
N LEU A 174 -8.56 23.56 11.28
CA LEU A 174 -7.54 22.65 10.78
C LEU A 174 -6.12 23.16 11.08
N PRO A 175 -5.12 22.26 11.18
CA PRO A 175 -3.73 22.63 11.41
C PRO A 175 -3.22 23.71 10.43
N THR A 176 -2.29 24.56 10.84
CA THR A 176 -1.65 25.47 9.88
C THR A 176 -0.74 24.68 8.93
N VAL A 177 -0.49 25.20 7.72
CA VAL A 177 0.51 24.60 6.81
C VAL A 177 1.89 24.50 7.48
N ARG A 178 2.25 25.48 8.32
CA ARG A 178 3.47 25.46 9.13
C ARG A 178 3.47 24.33 10.14
N THR A 179 2.34 24.06 10.80
CA THR A 179 2.18 22.93 11.72
C THR A 179 2.38 21.62 10.96
N LEU A 180 1.75 21.44 9.81
CA LEU A 180 1.92 20.26 8.96
C LEU A 180 3.40 20.09 8.51
N GLN A 181 4.09 21.17 8.16
CA GLN A 181 5.51 21.13 7.83
C GLN A 181 6.37 20.66 9.01
N LYS A 182 6.09 21.16 10.22
CA LYS A 182 6.79 20.74 11.44
C LYS A 182 6.56 19.25 11.75
N HIS A 183 5.34 18.75 11.56
CA HIS A 183 5.05 17.32 11.72
C HIS A 183 5.89 16.48 10.78
N ARG A 184 5.92 16.81 9.48
CA ARG A 184 6.78 16.09 8.51
C ARG A 184 8.27 16.21 8.83
N ALA A 185 8.73 17.36 9.28
CA ALA A 185 10.13 17.55 9.67
C ALA A 185 10.51 16.69 10.90
N ALA A 186 9.57 16.49 11.84
CA ALA A 186 9.80 15.66 13.03
C ALA A 186 9.91 14.15 12.72
N GLU A 187 9.39 13.69 11.58
CA GLU A 187 9.54 12.29 11.12
C GLU A 187 10.95 11.98 10.59
N GLY A 188 11.79 13.01 10.43
CA GLY A 188 13.15 12.88 9.89
C GLY A 188 13.19 12.88 8.37
N HIS A 189 14.28 13.42 7.80
CA HIS A 189 14.48 13.43 6.36
C HIS A 189 14.79 12.03 5.83
N PHE A 190 14.44 11.76 4.58
CA PHE A 190 14.81 10.52 3.93
C PHE A 190 16.32 10.52 3.64
N PRO A 191 17.06 9.44 3.98
CA PRO A 191 18.51 9.39 3.78
C PRO A 191 18.89 9.65 2.31
N PHE A 192 20.02 10.31 2.12
CA PHE A 192 20.61 10.47 0.79
C PHE A 192 21.48 9.26 0.46
N GLY A 193 21.58 8.95 -0.84
CA GLY A 193 22.54 7.95 -1.32
C GLY A 193 22.25 6.52 -0.87
N ILE A 194 23.31 5.73 -0.83
CA ILE A 194 23.30 4.32 -0.44
C ILE A 194 23.63 4.25 1.05
N ASN A 195 22.62 4.56 1.86
CA ASN A 195 22.79 4.70 3.30
C ASN A 195 22.28 3.46 4.05
N PRO A 196 23.08 2.85 4.95
CA PRO A 196 22.63 1.77 5.84
C PRO A 196 21.39 2.10 6.67
N GLU A 197 21.12 3.38 6.98
CA GLU A 197 19.91 3.83 7.66
C GLU A 197 18.63 3.41 6.91
N CYS A 198 18.68 3.34 5.57
CA CYS A 198 17.57 2.83 4.75
C CYS A 198 17.21 1.39 5.13
N VAL A 199 18.20 0.54 5.43
CA VAL A 199 17.99 -0.85 5.86
C VAL A 199 17.34 -0.88 7.23
N THR A 200 17.85 -0.09 8.18
CA THR A 200 17.27 0.02 9.54
C THR A 200 15.80 0.43 9.48
N ARG A 201 15.46 1.43 8.65
CA ARG A 201 14.08 1.89 8.47
C ARG A 201 13.15 0.78 7.97
N VAL A 202 13.59 -0.03 7.00
CA VAL A 202 12.81 -1.17 6.50
C VAL A 202 12.64 -2.23 7.59
N VAL A 203 13.73 -2.59 8.28
CA VAL A 203 13.69 -3.60 9.34
C VAL A 203 12.73 -3.18 10.46
N GLU A 204 12.84 -1.94 10.96
CA GLU A 204 11.93 -1.40 11.96
C GLU A 204 10.47 -1.37 11.48
N HIS A 205 10.24 -1.04 10.21
CA HIS A 205 8.90 -1.02 9.64
C HIS A 205 8.28 -2.42 9.64
N LEU A 206 9.03 -3.43 9.18
CA LEU A 206 8.57 -4.83 9.18
C LEU A 206 8.34 -5.37 10.59
N GLN A 207 9.19 -4.99 11.55
CA GLN A 207 9.03 -5.34 12.97
C GLN A 207 7.77 -4.71 13.57
N ARG A 208 7.48 -3.44 13.29
CA ARG A 208 6.25 -2.75 13.75
C ARG A 208 5.00 -3.41 13.19
N LEU A 209 5.06 -3.92 11.95
CA LEU A 209 3.99 -4.70 11.35
C LEU A 209 3.91 -6.15 11.86
N ASN A 210 4.90 -6.61 12.63
CA ASN A 210 5.10 -8.02 12.98
C ASN A 210 5.06 -8.93 11.74
N TRP A 211 5.60 -8.45 10.62
CA TRP A 211 5.58 -9.15 9.35
C TRP A 211 6.73 -10.16 9.27
N LYS A 212 6.40 -11.41 8.97
CA LYS A 212 7.37 -12.52 8.81
C LYS A 212 7.31 -13.18 7.43
N GLY A 213 6.41 -12.72 6.58
CA GLY A 213 6.20 -13.28 5.24
C GLY A 213 7.19 -12.74 4.22
N PRO A 214 7.14 -13.27 2.98
CA PRO A 214 8.02 -12.83 1.91
C PRO A 214 7.82 -11.35 1.58
N VAL A 215 8.88 -10.69 1.12
CA VAL A 215 8.85 -9.34 0.54
C VAL A 215 9.55 -9.33 -0.82
N SER A 216 9.17 -8.40 -1.70
CA SER A 216 9.80 -8.22 -3.00
C SER A 216 10.60 -6.93 -3.03
N LEU A 217 11.80 -6.97 -3.59
CA LEU A 217 12.53 -5.78 -3.99
C LEU A 217 12.13 -5.45 -5.43
N ALA A 218 11.82 -4.18 -5.72
CA ALA A 218 11.62 -3.72 -7.08
C ALA A 218 12.46 -2.47 -7.33
N CYS A 219 12.96 -2.32 -8.55
CA CYS A 219 13.77 -1.18 -8.95
C CYS A 219 13.37 -0.65 -10.31
N ASP A 220 13.30 0.68 -10.43
CA ASP A 220 13.12 1.36 -11.71
C ASP A 220 13.76 2.76 -11.64
N ASP A 221 13.93 3.38 -12.80
CA ASP A 221 14.57 4.68 -12.95
C ASP A 221 13.59 5.72 -13.52
N THR A 222 13.66 6.95 -13.02
CA THR A 222 12.92 8.09 -13.59
C THR A 222 13.86 9.24 -13.92
N LYS A 223 13.58 9.99 -14.99
CA LYS A 223 14.33 11.20 -15.32
C LYS A 223 14.24 12.25 -14.22
N LEU A 224 15.37 12.87 -13.92
CA LEU A 224 15.52 14.06 -13.07
C LEU A 224 15.78 15.30 -13.92
N THR A 225 15.54 16.47 -13.33
CA THR A 225 16.13 17.73 -13.82
C THR A 225 17.57 17.82 -13.31
N PRO A 226 18.60 17.73 -14.18
CA PRO A 226 19.99 17.69 -13.73
C PRO A 226 20.41 19.03 -13.11
N ALA A 227 20.61 19.06 -11.79
CA ALA A 227 20.98 20.27 -11.08
C ALA A 227 21.77 19.96 -9.82
N PHE A 228 22.83 20.72 -9.58
CA PHE A 228 23.53 20.73 -8.31
C PHE A 228 22.79 21.62 -7.31
N ARG A 229 22.52 21.10 -6.12
CA ARG A 229 21.79 21.80 -5.06
C ARG A 229 22.55 21.72 -3.74
N PRO A 230 22.81 22.86 -3.06
CA PRO A 230 23.31 22.82 -1.70
C PRO A 230 22.19 22.37 -0.76
N TYR A 231 22.53 21.46 0.16
CA TYR A 231 21.66 20.94 1.21
C TYR A 231 22.33 21.18 2.57
N HIS A 232 21.63 21.82 3.49
CA HIS A 232 22.10 21.98 4.87
C HIS A 232 21.61 20.81 5.72
N ASN A 233 22.53 20.00 6.23
CA ASN A 233 22.22 18.98 7.22
C ASN A 233 22.24 19.62 8.61
N THR A 234 21.06 19.84 9.18
CA THR A 234 20.90 20.46 10.50
C THR A 234 21.49 19.63 11.65
N ALA A 235 21.58 18.30 11.49
CA ALA A 235 22.11 17.43 12.55
C ALA A 235 23.64 17.56 12.69
N GLU A 236 24.33 17.73 11.56
CA GLU A 236 25.79 17.89 11.53
C GLU A 236 26.25 19.35 11.44
N ASP A 237 25.31 20.26 11.23
CA ASP A 237 25.54 21.68 10.89
C ASP A 237 26.52 21.87 9.71
N LYS A 238 26.34 21.07 8.66
CA LYS A 238 27.20 21.06 7.46
C LYS A 238 26.39 21.22 6.18
N TYR A 239 27.03 21.76 5.16
CA TYR A 239 26.46 21.86 3.81
C TYR A 239 26.98 20.74 2.92
N TYR A 240 26.09 20.15 2.13
CA TYR A 240 26.41 19.10 1.16
C TYR A 240 25.94 19.51 -0.22
N LEU A 241 26.61 19.01 -1.25
CA LEU A 241 26.18 19.09 -2.63
C LEU A 241 25.40 17.82 -2.98
N VAL A 242 24.16 18.02 -3.42
CA VAL A 242 23.27 16.96 -3.91
C VAL A 242 23.03 17.17 -5.41
N GLY A 243 22.75 16.10 -6.15
CA GLY A 243 22.52 16.15 -7.60
C GLY A 243 23.75 15.79 -8.44
N SER A 244 24.84 15.36 -7.81
CA SER A 244 25.95 14.66 -8.47
C SER A 244 25.75 13.16 -8.39
N THR A 245 26.30 12.42 -9.36
CA THR A 245 26.34 10.95 -9.29
C THR A 245 27.13 10.49 -8.06
N GLY A 246 26.57 9.57 -7.28
CA GLY A 246 27.21 9.01 -6.07
C GLY A 246 26.78 9.71 -4.78
N GLU A 247 27.63 9.61 -3.75
CA GLU A 247 27.30 10.15 -2.42
C GLU A 247 27.36 11.69 -2.36
N PRO A 248 26.53 12.33 -1.52
CA PRO A 248 26.56 13.78 -1.34
C PRO A 248 27.94 14.29 -0.92
N LEU A 249 28.43 15.34 -1.60
CA LEU A 249 29.77 15.88 -1.36
C LEU A 249 29.73 16.97 -0.29
N LEU A 250 30.59 16.87 0.74
CA LEU A 250 30.69 17.91 1.76
C LEU A 250 31.19 19.24 1.16
N LEU A 251 30.45 20.31 1.41
CA LEU A 251 30.79 21.69 1.05
C LEU A 251 31.35 22.41 2.28
N ALA A 252 32.68 22.36 2.44
CA ALA A 252 33.37 23.02 3.54
C ALA A 252 33.57 24.54 3.30
N ASP A 253 33.87 24.94 2.06
CA ASP A 253 34.14 26.34 1.67
C ASP A 253 33.41 26.69 0.34
N PRO A 254 32.63 27.80 0.28
CA PRO A 254 32.05 28.33 -0.96
C PRO A 254 33.04 28.54 -2.11
N GLU A 255 34.30 28.90 -1.86
CA GLU A 255 35.30 29.07 -2.92
C GLU A 255 35.77 27.73 -3.48
N ASP A 256 35.93 26.72 -2.63
CA ASP A 256 36.22 25.35 -3.08
C ASP A 256 35.06 24.76 -3.89
N PHE A 257 33.82 25.12 -3.55
CA PHE A 257 32.66 24.76 -4.36
C PHE A 257 32.73 25.37 -5.77
N ARG A 258 33.09 26.65 -5.90
CA ARG A 258 33.29 27.31 -7.20
C ARG A 258 34.41 26.64 -8.01
N LYS A 259 35.54 26.33 -7.38
CA LYS A 259 36.65 25.59 -8.02
C LYS A 259 36.20 24.20 -8.49
N LEU A 260 35.45 23.48 -7.65
CA LEU A 260 34.97 22.14 -7.96
C LEU A 260 33.97 22.15 -9.13
N LEU A 261 33.03 23.10 -9.16
CA LEU A 261 32.13 23.29 -10.30
C LEU A 261 32.90 23.62 -11.58
N ASN A 262 33.88 24.54 -11.50
CA ASN A 262 34.68 24.95 -12.66
C ASN A 262 35.64 23.86 -13.15
N SER A 263 35.96 22.87 -12.31
CA SER A 263 36.83 21.75 -12.69
C SER A 263 36.21 20.84 -13.76
N GLY A 264 34.89 20.88 -13.94
CA GLY A 264 34.16 20.02 -14.88
C GLY A 264 34.18 18.52 -14.52
N LYS A 265 34.71 18.15 -13.35
CA LYS A 265 34.84 16.75 -12.91
C LYS A 265 33.57 16.16 -12.31
N LEU A 266 32.58 17.00 -11.97
CA LEU A 266 31.31 16.56 -11.40
C LEU A 266 30.31 16.26 -12.51
N GLU A 267 29.86 15.00 -12.56
CA GLU A 267 28.73 14.60 -13.39
C GLU A 267 27.41 14.81 -12.62
N LYS A 268 26.43 15.41 -13.29
CA LYS A 268 25.09 15.61 -12.72
C LYS A 268 24.29 14.32 -12.84
N SER A 269 23.51 14.01 -11.81
CA SER A 269 22.50 12.96 -11.87
C SER A 269 21.43 13.32 -12.90
N THR A 270 21.20 12.45 -13.89
CA THR A 270 20.16 12.63 -14.92
C THR A 270 18.92 11.79 -14.64
N LYS A 271 19.05 10.78 -13.78
CA LYS A 271 17.97 9.89 -13.35
C LYS A 271 18.00 9.70 -11.84
N LEU A 272 16.83 9.43 -11.28
CA LEU A 272 16.64 8.91 -9.94
C LEU A 272 16.45 7.41 -10.07
N ARG A 273 17.33 6.64 -9.44
CA ARG A 273 17.12 5.22 -9.22
C ARG A 273 16.31 5.04 -7.95
N LEU A 274 15.19 4.34 -8.03
CA LEU A 274 14.31 4.08 -6.90
C LEU A 274 14.25 2.58 -6.64
N LEU A 275 14.57 2.18 -5.41
CA LEU A 275 14.35 0.84 -4.89
C LEU A 275 13.21 0.87 -3.88
N VAL A 276 12.28 -0.06 -4.03
CA VAL A 276 11.12 -0.19 -3.15
C VAL A 276 10.97 -1.61 -2.65
N ILE A 277 10.40 -1.74 -1.45
CA ILE A 277 10.01 -3.01 -0.89
C ILE A 277 8.49 -3.14 -0.98
N VAL A 278 8.04 -4.19 -1.66
CA VAL A 278 6.63 -4.55 -1.77
C VAL A 278 6.35 -5.70 -0.81
N ILE A 279 5.44 -5.48 0.13
CA ILE A 279 4.82 -6.55 0.88
C ILE A 279 3.64 -7.05 0.04
N PRO A 280 3.57 -8.34 -0.34
CA PRO A 280 2.55 -8.88 -1.24
C PRO A 280 1.21 -9.04 -0.51
N VAL A 281 0.68 -7.93 0.02
CA VAL A 281 -0.60 -7.83 0.70
C VAL A 281 -1.34 -6.62 0.09
N PRO A 282 -2.52 -6.83 -0.52
CA PRO A 282 -3.31 -5.80 -1.19
C PRO A 282 -3.48 -4.48 -0.43
N THR A 283 -3.58 -4.55 0.90
CA THR A 283 -3.92 -3.41 1.77
C THR A 283 -2.71 -2.71 2.39
N LEU A 284 -1.49 -3.15 2.08
CA LEU A 284 -0.28 -2.54 2.63
C LEU A 284 0.39 -1.63 1.59
N PRO A 285 0.75 -0.40 1.96
CA PRO A 285 1.49 0.49 1.07
C PRO A 285 2.88 -0.09 0.79
N THR A 286 3.37 0.16 -0.43
CA THR A 286 4.77 -0.03 -0.78
C THR A 286 5.67 0.81 0.12
N ILE A 287 6.82 0.25 0.52
CA ILE A 287 7.83 0.93 1.31
C ILE A 287 8.90 1.49 0.38
N ILE A 288 9.14 2.80 0.45
CA ILE A 288 10.29 3.44 -0.23
C ILE A 288 11.55 3.01 0.52
N PHE A 289 12.40 2.20 -0.12
CA PHE A 289 13.59 1.64 0.51
C PHE A 289 14.82 2.53 0.31
N ALA A 290 15.17 2.82 -0.94
CA ALA A 290 16.31 3.69 -1.26
C ALA A 290 16.01 4.51 -2.53
N GLY A 291 16.58 5.72 -2.62
CA GLY A 291 16.44 6.56 -3.80
C GLY A 291 17.61 7.51 -3.94
N PHE A 292 18.33 7.44 -5.06
CA PHE A 292 19.55 8.21 -5.28
C PHE A 292 19.78 8.54 -6.77
N GLY A 293 20.52 9.62 -7.01
CA GLY A 293 20.84 10.10 -8.35
C GLY A 293 21.86 9.21 -9.08
N ILE A 294 21.57 8.89 -10.33
CA ILE A 294 22.45 8.15 -11.24
C ILE A 294 22.57 8.88 -12.58
N SER A 295 23.59 8.55 -13.38
CA SER A 295 23.72 9.01 -14.77
C SER A 295 23.20 7.99 -15.78
N ASP A 296 23.03 8.43 -17.02
CA ASP A 296 22.61 7.56 -18.14
C ASP A 296 23.70 6.57 -18.59
N SER A 297 24.93 6.71 -18.11
CA SER A 297 26.11 5.97 -18.55
C SER A 297 26.49 4.80 -17.63
N LEU A 298 25.74 4.56 -16.54
CA LEU A 298 26.05 3.49 -15.60
C LEU A 298 26.03 2.11 -16.26
N LYS A 299 27.01 1.30 -15.86
CA LYS A 299 27.14 -0.09 -16.33
C LYS A 299 26.51 -1.05 -15.33
N ALA A 300 26.28 -2.28 -15.79
CA ALA A 300 25.70 -3.33 -14.96
C ALA A 300 26.56 -3.64 -13.72
N GLU A 301 27.88 -3.48 -13.83
CA GLU A 301 28.83 -3.66 -12.74
C GLU A 301 28.66 -2.60 -11.64
N ASP A 302 28.35 -1.35 -12.00
CA ASP A 302 28.09 -0.27 -11.04
C ASP A 302 26.77 -0.52 -10.31
N LEU A 303 25.73 -0.93 -11.04
CA LEU A 303 24.44 -1.31 -10.47
C LEU A 303 24.54 -2.51 -9.52
N LEU A 304 25.40 -3.48 -9.86
CA LEU A 304 25.66 -4.64 -9.01
C LEU A 304 26.24 -4.21 -7.65
N GLU A 305 27.12 -3.22 -7.62
CA GLU A 305 27.72 -2.75 -6.37
C GLU A 305 26.65 -2.17 -5.43
N PHE A 306 25.71 -1.41 -5.98
CA PHE A 306 24.57 -0.90 -5.21
C PHE A 306 23.70 -2.04 -4.65
N LEU A 307 23.47 -3.08 -5.45
CA LEU A 307 22.72 -4.26 -5.02
C LEU A 307 23.47 -5.06 -3.96
N LYS A 308 24.80 -5.17 -4.02
CA LYS A 308 25.58 -5.83 -2.95
C LYS A 308 25.36 -5.11 -1.62
N THR A 309 25.53 -3.80 -1.58
CA THR A 309 25.39 -3.01 -0.35
C THR A 309 23.95 -3.04 0.18
N LEU A 310 22.94 -2.79 -0.67
CA LEU A 310 21.56 -2.65 -0.21
C LEU A 310 20.86 -4.00 0.01
N LEU A 311 21.06 -4.98 -0.87
CA LEU A 311 20.38 -6.27 -0.79
C LEU A 311 21.21 -7.27 0.03
N LEU A 312 22.46 -7.54 -0.33
CA LEU A 312 23.24 -8.62 0.29
C LEU A 312 23.72 -8.24 1.70
N GLU A 313 24.45 -7.13 1.81
CA GLU A 313 25.02 -6.62 3.07
C GLU A 313 23.96 -5.90 3.92
N GLY A 314 22.90 -5.41 3.28
CA GLY A 314 21.77 -4.75 3.93
C GLY A 314 20.65 -5.72 4.30
N LEU A 315 19.64 -5.82 3.44
CA LEU A 315 18.39 -6.55 3.73
C LEU A 315 18.63 -8.01 4.13
N LEU A 316 19.42 -8.75 3.37
CA LEU A 316 19.67 -10.17 3.60
C LEU A 316 20.51 -10.42 4.85
N ALA A 317 21.56 -9.63 5.11
CA ALA A 317 22.32 -9.74 6.35
C ALA A 317 21.46 -9.49 7.60
N HIS A 318 20.45 -8.62 7.49
CA HIS A 318 19.46 -8.36 8.53
C HIS A 318 18.28 -9.34 8.53
N LYS A 319 18.37 -10.44 7.79
CA LYS A 319 17.37 -11.52 7.71
C LYS A 319 16.00 -11.06 7.24
N VAL A 320 15.94 -10.03 6.40
CA VAL A 320 14.71 -9.64 5.70
C VAL A 320 14.39 -10.73 4.65
N PRO A 321 13.18 -11.31 4.65
CA PRO A 321 12.81 -12.42 3.76
C PRO A 321 12.50 -11.93 2.33
N VAL A 322 13.50 -11.36 1.66
CA VAL A 322 13.40 -10.93 0.26
C VAL A 322 13.29 -12.18 -0.62
N CYS A 323 12.19 -12.33 -1.34
CA CYS A 323 11.90 -13.51 -2.18
C CYS A 323 12.15 -13.26 -3.67
N SER A 324 12.17 -12.00 -4.10
CA SER A 324 12.37 -11.63 -5.50
C SER A 324 12.96 -10.24 -5.67
N TYR A 325 13.61 -10.04 -6.81
CA TYR A 325 14.10 -8.76 -7.29
C TYR A 325 13.52 -8.49 -8.69
N ALA A 326 12.58 -7.56 -8.76
CA ALA A 326 11.97 -7.10 -10.00
C ALA A 326 12.72 -5.88 -10.56
N ALA A 327 13.05 -5.93 -11.85
CA ALA A 327 13.64 -4.81 -12.58
C ALA A 327 12.98 -4.66 -13.95
N ASP A 328 13.19 -3.51 -14.58
CA ASP A 328 12.73 -3.28 -15.93
C ASP A 328 13.47 -4.18 -16.94
N GLY A 329 12.92 -4.25 -18.15
CA GLY A 329 13.51 -4.97 -19.28
C GLY A 329 14.70 -4.29 -19.92
N ALA A 330 15.42 -3.38 -19.26
CA ALA A 330 16.62 -2.79 -19.84
C ALA A 330 17.75 -3.82 -19.95
N GLY A 331 18.58 -3.69 -20.99
CA GLY A 331 19.73 -4.59 -21.20
C GLY A 331 20.74 -4.53 -20.05
N THR A 332 20.95 -3.34 -19.47
CA THR A 332 21.86 -3.14 -18.33
C THR A 332 21.32 -3.81 -17.06
N GLU A 333 20.02 -3.69 -16.77
CA GLU A 333 19.37 -4.34 -15.62
C GLU A 333 19.41 -5.86 -15.72
N ARG A 334 19.06 -6.43 -16.88
CA ARG A 334 19.15 -7.88 -17.09
C ARG A 334 20.58 -8.39 -16.87
N LYS A 335 21.58 -7.65 -17.35
CA LYS A 335 22.98 -7.99 -17.12
C LYS A 335 23.33 -7.89 -15.62
N ALA A 336 22.84 -6.87 -14.91
CA ALA A 336 23.05 -6.72 -13.47
C ALA A 336 22.41 -7.89 -12.68
N GLN A 337 21.18 -8.28 -13.01
CA GLN A 337 20.51 -9.47 -12.43
C GLN A 337 21.32 -10.75 -12.69
N MET A 338 21.82 -10.96 -13.91
CA MET A 338 22.68 -12.11 -14.23
C MET A 338 24.00 -12.09 -13.44
N LEU A 339 24.61 -10.93 -13.23
CA LEU A 339 25.81 -10.81 -12.41
C LEU A 339 25.50 -11.09 -10.94
N LEU A 340 24.36 -10.62 -10.44
CA LEU A 340 23.89 -10.88 -9.08
C LEU A 340 23.69 -12.39 -8.85
N THR A 341 23.07 -13.12 -9.79
CA THR A 341 22.90 -14.57 -9.65
C THR A 341 24.21 -15.35 -9.53
N LYS A 342 25.33 -14.82 -10.07
CA LYS A 342 26.65 -15.43 -9.92
C LYS A 342 27.25 -15.26 -8.52
N LEU A 343 26.72 -14.32 -7.72
CA LEU A 343 27.12 -14.13 -6.33
C LEU A 343 26.34 -15.04 -5.37
N ALA A 344 25.42 -15.86 -5.88
CA ALA A 344 24.69 -16.83 -5.07
C ALA A 344 25.66 -17.84 -4.42
N ARG A 345 25.40 -18.18 -3.16
CA ARG A 345 26.20 -19.15 -2.41
C ARG A 345 25.92 -20.58 -2.87
N ALA A 346 24.68 -20.84 -3.25
CA ALA A 346 24.20 -22.12 -3.76
C ALA A 346 23.01 -21.88 -4.69
N ASN A 347 22.59 -22.93 -5.39
CA ASN A 347 21.35 -22.92 -6.17
C ASN A 347 20.44 -24.04 -5.67
N HIS A 348 19.14 -23.77 -5.61
CA HIS A 348 18.12 -24.80 -5.51
C HIS A 348 17.61 -25.11 -6.92
N THR A 349 17.98 -26.28 -7.44
CA THR A 349 17.60 -26.71 -8.79
C THR A 349 16.41 -27.64 -8.73
N VAL A 350 15.32 -27.28 -9.41
CA VAL A 350 14.17 -28.17 -9.64
C VAL A 350 14.17 -28.62 -11.09
N ARG A 351 13.90 -29.91 -11.32
CA ARG A 351 13.95 -30.55 -12.64
C ARG A 351 12.59 -31.12 -12.99
N PHE A 352 12.17 -30.89 -14.23
CA PHE A 352 10.95 -31.45 -14.79
C PHE A 352 11.26 -32.16 -16.11
N PRO A 353 10.56 -33.26 -16.43
CA PRO A 353 10.73 -33.93 -17.71
C PRO A 353 10.35 -32.98 -18.85
N HIS A 354 11.15 -32.96 -19.90
CA HIS A 354 10.76 -32.27 -21.12
C HIS A 354 9.72 -33.12 -21.86
N PRO A 355 8.61 -32.55 -22.39
CA PRO A 355 7.59 -33.33 -23.10
C PRO A 355 8.16 -34.10 -24.31
N GLU A 356 9.14 -33.52 -24.99
CA GLU A 356 9.92 -34.19 -26.02
C GLU A 356 11.03 -35.05 -25.38
N LYS A 357 10.90 -36.38 -25.49
CA LYS A 357 11.81 -37.38 -24.87
C LYS A 357 13.27 -37.28 -25.31
N SER A 358 13.54 -36.66 -26.44
CA SER A 358 14.88 -36.46 -27.00
C SER A 358 15.66 -35.33 -26.31
N ARG A 359 14.97 -34.45 -25.58
CA ARG A 359 15.59 -33.28 -24.92
C ARG A 359 15.93 -33.55 -23.47
N SER A 360 16.90 -32.78 -22.98
CA SER A 360 17.24 -32.74 -21.57
C SER A 360 16.08 -32.21 -20.72
N GLU A 361 16.07 -32.62 -19.46
CA GLU A 361 15.16 -32.10 -18.45
C GLU A 361 15.20 -30.57 -18.37
N ILE A 362 14.04 -30.00 -18.09
CA ILE A 362 13.88 -28.56 -17.86
C ILE A 362 14.37 -28.28 -16.44
N CYS A 363 15.38 -27.43 -16.33
CA CYS A 363 15.98 -27.06 -15.03
C CYS A 363 15.59 -25.63 -14.66
N PHE A 364 15.10 -25.45 -13.44
CA PHE A 364 14.88 -24.14 -12.83
C PHE A 364 15.85 -23.95 -11.67
N ASP A 365 16.84 -23.08 -11.86
CA ASP A 365 17.88 -22.78 -10.88
C ASP A 365 17.51 -21.53 -10.07
N ILE A 366 17.16 -21.72 -8.80
CA ILE A 366 16.83 -20.63 -7.88
C ILE A 366 18.09 -20.25 -7.08
N PRO A 367 18.62 -19.02 -7.22
CA PRO A 367 19.82 -18.61 -6.51
C PRO A 367 19.53 -18.38 -5.02
N LEU A 368 20.40 -18.92 -4.17
CA LEU A 368 20.34 -18.83 -2.71
C LEU A 368 21.46 -17.92 -2.21
N PHE A 369 21.09 -16.89 -1.43
CA PHE A 369 22.00 -15.84 -0.97
C PHE A 369 22.19 -15.82 0.54
N GLY A 370 23.37 -15.35 0.97
CA GLY A 370 23.73 -15.22 2.37
C GLY A 370 23.92 -16.56 3.09
N ASP A 371 24.20 -16.49 4.39
CA ASP A 371 24.34 -17.67 5.24
C ASP A 371 23.01 -18.37 5.49
N GLN A 372 21.91 -17.62 5.42
CA GLN A 372 20.55 -18.13 5.57
C GLN A 372 20.03 -18.88 4.34
N LEU A 373 20.80 -18.91 3.24
CA LEU A 373 20.38 -19.49 1.96
C LEU A 373 19.02 -18.95 1.48
N GLN A 374 18.82 -17.64 1.56
CA GLN A 374 17.57 -16.98 1.17
C GLN A 374 17.40 -17.07 -0.36
N PRO A 375 16.33 -17.69 -0.88
CA PRO A 375 16.05 -17.68 -2.30
C PRO A 375 15.59 -16.28 -2.75
N VAL A 376 16.18 -15.78 -3.83
CA VAL A 376 15.76 -14.52 -4.47
C VAL A 376 15.57 -14.74 -5.96
N VAL A 377 14.33 -14.73 -6.43
CA VAL A 377 14.00 -14.89 -7.85
C VAL A 377 14.22 -13.58 -8.60
N MET A 378 14.93 -13.63 -9.73
CA MET A 378 15.05 -12.46 -10.62
C MET A 378 13.79 -12.38 -11.48
N VAL A 379 13.06 -11.27 -11.38
CA VAL A 379 11.78 -11.07 -12.08
C VAL A 379 11.90 -9.86 -13.02
N GLN A 380 11.17 -9.93 -14.11
CA GLN A 380 11.06 -8.89 -15.13
C GLN A 380 9.62 -8.36 -15.16
N ASP A 381 9.42 -7.15 -15.65
CA ASP A 381 8.07 -6.56 -15.73
C ASP A 381 7.23 -7.18 -16.86
N ALA A 382 6.09 -7.77 -16.50
CA ALA A 382 5.17 -8.41 -17.46
C ALA A 382 4.48 -7.41 -18.41
N LYS A 383 4.14 -6.19 -17.95
CA LYS A 383 3.59 -5.14 -18.82
C LYS A 383 4.65 -4.64 -19.80
N HIS A 384 5.90 -4.52 -19.36
CA HIS A 384 7.03 -4.21 -20.25
C HIS A 384 7.22 -5.30 -21.32
N CYS A 385 7.04 -6.58 -20.97
CA CYS A 385 7.03 -7.66 -21.95
C CYS A 385 5.91 -7.49 -22.98
N GLY A 386 4.69 -7.12 -22.56
CA GLY A 386 3.59 -6.81 -23.48
C GLY A 386 3.90 -5.69 -24.46
N LYS A 387 4.48 -4.60 -23.96
CA LYS A 387 4.97 -3.50 -24.82
C LYS A 387 6.02 -4.00 -25.81
N THR A 388 6.95 -4.83 -25.35
CA THR A 388 8.02 -5.38 -26.18
C THR A 388 7.50 -6.32 -27.26
N ASN A 389 6.53 -7.19 -26.94
CA ASN A 389 5.89 -8.10 -27.89
C ASN A 389 5.13 -7.32 -28.96
N ARG A 390 4.27 -6.36 -28.56
CA ARG A 390 3.63 -5.43 -29.51
C ARG A 390 4.65 -4.77 -30.42
N ASN A 391 5.69 -4.16 -29.84
CA ASN A 391 6.67 -3.41 -30.59
C ASN A 391 7.39 -4.30 -31.62
N ASN A 392 7.70 -5.56 -31.29
CA ASN A 392 8.29 -6.52 -32.23
C ASN A 392 7.41 -6.78 -33.45
N ALA A 393 6.10 -6.96 -33.24
CA ALA A 393 5.13 -7.14 -34.31
C ALA A 393 4.93 -5.85 -35.17
N PHE A 394 5.22 -4.67 -34.60
CA PHE A 394 4.94 -3.37 -35.20
C PHE A 394 6.18 -2.72 -35.86
N THR A 395 7.38 -3.27 -35.69
CA THR A 395 8.62 -2.60 -36.15
C THR A 395 8.66 -2.32 -37.65
N GLY A 396 7.97 -3.12 -38.48
CA GLY A 396 8.10 -3.12 -39.94
C GLY A 396 9.45 -3.60 -40.48
N ALA A 397 10.48 -3.67 -39.64
CA ALA A 397 11.82 -4.16 -39.96
C ALA A 397 11.94 -5.70 -39.90
N ARG A 398 10.97 -6.37 -39.26
CA ARG A 398 10.90 -7.82 -39.11
C ARG A 398 9.59 -8.34 -39.71
N LEU A 399 9.68 -9.49 -40.37
CA LEU A 399 8.53 -10.31 -40.73
C LEU A 399 8.62 -11.58 -39.90
N LEU A 400 7.78 -11.68 -38.88
CA LEU A 400 7.78 -12.83 -37.98
C LEU A 400 7.11 -14.00 -38.69
N ILE A 401 7.80 -15.14 -38.83
CA ILE A 401 7.29 -16.33 -39.54
C ILE A 401 6.93 -17.40 -38.53
N LEU A 402 5.66 -17.83 -38.51
CA LEU A 402 5.11 -18.83 -37.60
C LEU A 402 4.50 -19.99 -38.40
N GLY A 403 5.29 -21.04 -38.65
CA GLY A 403 4.86 -22.13 -39.52
C GLY A 403 4.57 -21.61 -40.93
N ASN A 404 3.35 -21.84 -41.41
CA ASN A 404 2.87 -21.34 -42.71
C ASN A 404 2.27 -19.93 -42.65
N TYR A 405 2.33 -19.25 -41.51
CA TYR A 405 1.71 -17.95 -41.28
C TYR A 405 2.75 -16.88 -40.96
N VAL A 406 2.35 -15.61 -41.06
CA VAL A 406 3.20 -14.47 -40.75
C VAL A 406 2.53 -13.52 -39.77
N VAL A 407 3.34 -12.78 -39.00
CA VAL A 407 2.90 -11.69 -38.13
C VAL A 407 3.62 -10.41 -38.53
N HIS A 408 2.85 -9.39 -38.92
CA HIS A 408 3.35 -8.09 -39.33
C HIS A 408 2.34 -6.97 -39.06
N TYR A 409 2.86 -5.75 -39.02
CA TYR A 409 2.12 -4.52 -38.68
C TYR A 409 0.77 -4.34 -39.40
N HIS A 410 0.69 -4.66 -40.69
CA HIS A 410 -0.52 -4.41 -41.48
C HIS A 410 -1.75 -5.16 -40.94
N GLN A 411 -1.57 -6.39 -40.43
CA GLN A 411 -2.67 -7.17 -39.84
C GLN A 411 -3.28 -6.42 -38.64
N PHE A 412 -2.45 -5.87 -37.76
CA PHE A 412 -2.90 -5.10 -36.59
C PHE A 412 -3.50 -3.75 -36.98
N ARG A 413 -2.94 -3.10 -38.00
CA ARG A 413 -3.54 -1.89 -38.57
C ARG A 413 -4.95 -2.18 -39.07
N THR A 414 -5.18 -3.28 -39.77
CA THR A 414 -6.52 -3.66 -40.24
C THR A 414 -7.53 -3.77 -39.10
N ILE A 415 -7.15 -4.29 -37.93
CA ILE A 415 -8.03 -4.33 -36.75
C ILE A 415 -8.54 -2.92 -36.41
N ALA A 416 -7.68 -1.91 -36.39
CA ALA A 416 -8.05 -0.54 -36.02
C ALA A 416 -8.89 0.19 -37.09
N PHE A 417 -8.89 -0.29 -38.34
CA PHE A 417 -9.61 0.35 -39.46
C PHE A 417 -10.86 -0.41 -39.92
N ASP A 418 -10.98 -1.70 -39.60
CA ASP A 418 -12.13 -2.57 -39.93
C ASP A 418 -13.10 -2.71 -38.74
N ASN A 419 -13.32 -1.62 -37.98
CA ASN A 419 -14.17 -1.59 -36.77
C ASN A 419 -13.81 -2.65 -35.72
N GLY A 420 -12.52 -2.93 -35.54
CA GLY A 420 -12.02 -3.75 -34.45
C GLY A 420 -11.80 -2.97 -33.15
N PRO A 421 -11.41 -3.68 -32.08
CA PRO A 421 -11.28 -3.10 -30.73
C PRO A 421 -10.05 -2.20 -30.53
N LEU A 422 -9.13 -2.15 -31.50
CA LEU A 422 -7.98 -1.25 -31.46
C LEU A 422 -8.36 0.16 -31.93
N TYR A 423 -7.83 1.18 -31.26
CA TYR A 423 -7.95 2.55 -31.74
C TYR A 423 -6.89 2.87 -32.79
N ARG A 424 -7.18 3.85 -33.66
CA ARG A 424 -6.21 4.32 -34.66
C ARG A 424 -4.88 4.75 -34.04
N ARG A 425 -4.90 5.39 -32.86
CA ARG A 425 -3.68 5.79 -32.13
C ARG A 425 -2.86 4.62 -31.57
N ASP A 426 -3.47 3.44 -31.46
CA ASP A 426 -2.78 2.24 -30.97
C ASP A 426 -1.81 1.72 -32.04
N VAL A 427 -2.14 1.95 -33.32
CA VAL A 427 -1.38 1.45 -34.48
C VAL A 427 -0.70 2.55 -35.30
N GLU A 428 -1.20 3.79 -35.29
CA GLU A 428 -0.62 4.92 -36.00
C GLU A 428 -0.15 5.99 -35.01
N LYS A 429 1.07 6.50 -35.21
CA LYS A 429 1.75 7.40 -34.26
C LYS A 429 1.76 6.84 -32.83
N THR A 430 1.90 5.51 -32.74
CA THR A 430 1.87 4.77 -31.48
C THR A 430 2.94 5.25 -30.54
N ASP A 431 2.54 5.59 -29.32
CA ASP A 431 3.47 5.73 -28.21
C ASP A 431 3.96 4.33 -27.80
N ARG A 432 5.26 4.09 -28.00
CA ARG A 432 5.89 2.79 -27.71
C ARG A 432 5.85 2.42 -26.23
N GLN A 433 5.56 3.38 -25.35
CA GLN A 433 5.41 3.19 -23.91
C GLN A 433 3.95 3.11 -23.43
N ASP A 434 2.97 3.21 -24.33
CA ASP A 434 1.55 3.14 -23.96
C ASP A 434 1.14 1.71 -23.54
N ASP A 435 0.97 1.52 -22.24
CA ASP A 435 0.49 0.27 -21.64
C ASP A 435 -0.95 -0.04 -22.04
N ALA A 436 -1.83 0.97 -22.10
CA ALA A 436 -3.24 0.77 -22.42
C ALA A 436 -3.41 0.23 -23.86
N ALA A 437 -2.61 0.72 -24.80
CA ALA A 437 -2.59 0.18 -26.16
C ALA A 437 -2.04 -1.26 -26.22
N ALA A 438 -1.02 -1.59 -25.41
CA ALA A 438 -0.52 -2.96 -25.32
C ALA A 438 -1.57 -3.91 -24.70
N THR A 439 -2.24 -3.48 -23.63
CA THR A 439 -3.34 -4.22 -22.99
C THR A 439 -4.51 -4.43 -23.94
N ARG A 440 -4.94 -3.40 -24.67
CA ARG A 440 -6.01 -3.56 -25.69
C ARG A 440 -5.62 -4.58 -26.76
N LEU A 441 -4.37 -4.58 -27.21
CA LEU A 441 -3.89 -5.56 -28.19
C LEU A 441 -3.96 -6.99 -27.66
N GLY A 442 -3.60 -7.20 -26.40
CA GLY A 442 -3.68 -8.50 -25.73
C GLY A 442 -5.07 -8.92 -25.26
N ALA A 443 -6.06 -8.02 -25.31
CA ALA A 443 -7.36 -8.27 -24.70
C ALA A 443 -8.15 -9.37 -25.43
N ALA A 444 -8.98 -10.08 -24.67
CA ALA A 444 -9.87 -11.12 -25.19
C ALA A 444 -10.72 -10.63 -26.38
N ALA A 445 -11.23 -9.40 -26.33
CA ALA A 445 -12.00 -8.81 -27.43
C ALA A 445 -11.21 -8.71 -28.74
N THR A 446 -9.91 -8.45 -28.67
CA THR A 446 -9.04 -8.40 -29.87
C THR A 446 -8.81 -9.78 -30.44
N LEU A 447 -8.61 -10.78 -29.58
CA LEU A 447 -8.46 -12.16 -30.01
C LEU A 447 -9.78 -12.72 -30.59
N GLU A 448 -10.91 -12.45 -29.95
CA GLU A 448 -12.25 -12.80 -30.43
C GLU A 448 -12.50 -12.21 -31.81
N TRP A 449 -12.23 -10.92 -32.00
CA TRP A 449 -12.38 -10.26 -33.30
C TRP A 449 -11.51 -10.91 -34.39
N LEU A 450 -10.26 -11.28 -34.08
CA LEU A 450 -9.38 -11.95 -35.04
C LEU A 450 -9.93 -13.33 -35.46
N ILE A 451 -10.47 -14.08 -34.51
CA ILE A 451 -11.04 -15.42 -34.73
C ILE A 451 -12.36 -15.31 -35.53
N GLU A 452 -13.25 -14.38 -35.16
CA GLU A 452 -14.57 -14.21 -35.80
C GLU A 452 -14.47 -13.77 -37.25
N LYS A 453 -13.49 -12.93 -37.61
CA LYS A 453 -13.28 -12.52 -39.00
C LYS A 453 -12.89 -13.67 -39.92
N ARG A 454 -12.42 -14.81 -39.37
CA ARG A 454 -12.05 -16.05 -40.09
C ARG A 454 -11.22 -15.83 -41.37
N ARG A 455 -10.29 -14.86 -41.35
CA ARG A 455 -9.35 -14.65 -42.46
C ARG A 455 -8.13 -15.56 -42.27
N PRO A 456 -7.69 -16.31 -43.30
CA PRO A 456 -6.49 -17.17 -43.21
C PRO A 456 -5.24 -16.41 -42.70
N ASP A 457 -5.12 -15.15 -43.11
CA ASP A 457 -3.99 -14.29 -42.77
C ASP A 457 -3.94 -13.91 -41.28
N PHE A 458 -4.98 -14.15 -40.50
CA PHE A 458 -5.05 -13.76 -39.08
C PHE A 458 -4.73 -14.88 -38.10
N LEU A 459 -4.51 -16.12 -38.57
CA LEU A 459 -4.17 -17.22 -37.67
C LEU A 459 -2.80 -17.01 -37.00
N GLY A 460 -1.79 -16.55 -37.73
CA GLY A 460 -0.48 -16.21 -37.17
C GLY A 460 -0.57 -15.19 -36.03
N PRO A 461 -1.17 -14.00 -36.26
CA PRO A 461 -1.41 -13.01 -35.21
C PRO A 461 -2.23 -13.54 -34.04
N SER A 462 -3.25 -14.37 -34.29
CA SER A 462 -4.09 -14.95 -33.23
C SER A 462 -3.26 -15.83 -32.30
N VAL A 463 -2.46 -16.74 -32.85
CA VAL A 463 -1.58 -17.62 -32.05
C VAL A 463 -0.52 -16.80 -31.31
N TYR A 464 0.09 -15.82 -31.99
CA TYR A 464 1.09 -14.94 -31.40
C TYR A 464 0.55 -14.18 -30.19
N LEU A 465 -0.64 -13.57 -30.33
CA LEU A 465 -1.28 -12.85 -29.24
C LEU A 465 -1.73 -13.79 -28.13
N PHE A 466 -2.40 -14.89 -28.48
CA PHE A 466 -2.87 -15.88 -27.52
C PHE A 466 -1.74 -16.35 -26.61
N VAL A 467 -0.65 -16.89 -27.16
CA VAL A 467 0.43 -17.44 -26.34
C VAL A 467 1.17 -16.35 -25.55
N LEU A 468 1.56 -15.24 -26.20
CA LEU A 468 2.43 -14.27 -25.54
C LEU A 468 1.71 -13.34 -24.56
N TYR A 469 0.43 -13.06 -24.77
CA TYR A 469 -0.36 -12.25 -23.83
C TYR A 469 -1.01 -13.09 -22.74
N GLU A 470 -1.28 -14.38 -22.94
CA GLU A 470 -1.64 -15.28 -21.84
C GLU A 470 -0.54 -15.35 -20.77
N LEU A 471 0.75 -15.28 -21.15
CA LEU A 471 1.84 -15.17 -20.17
C LEU A 471 1.72 -13.88 -19.33
N ILE A 472 1.26 -12.78 -19.92
CA ILE A 472 1.07 -11.52 -19.18
C ILE A 472 -0.13 -11.65 -18.25
N ASP A 473 -1.21 -12.27 -18.71
CA ASP A 473 -2.37 -12.60 -17.88
C ASP A 473 -2.01 -13.56 -16.75
N ALA A 474 -1.05 -14.48 -16.95
CA ALA A 474 -0.54 -15.36 -15.91
C ALA A 474 0.19 -14.59 -14.79
N TYR A 475 0.64 -13.36 -15.03
CA TYR A 475 1.12 -12.46 -13.98
C TYR A 475 0.01 -11.54 -13.45
N GLN A 476 -0.80 -10.99 -14.34
CA GLN A 476 -1.73 -9.90 -14.05
C GLN A 476 -3.12 -10.38 -13.62
N SER A 477 -3.51 -11.63 -13.80
CA SER A 477 -4.81 -12.09 -13.33
C SER A 477 -4.88 -12.07 -11.80
N ARG A 478 -6.01 -11.59 -11.25
CA ARG A 478 -6.28 -11.57 -9.79
C ARG A 478 -6.94 -12.86 -9.29
N THR A 479 -7.42 -13.72 -10.19
CA THR A 479 -8.24 -14.90 -9.87
C THR A 479 -7.66 -16.21 -10.37
N MET A 480 -6.68 -16.17 -11.27
CA MET A 480 -6.08 -17.37 -11.87
C MET A 480 -5.32 -18.20 -10.84
N LYS A 481 -5.55 -19.52 -10.83
CA LYS A 481 -4.87 -20.48 -9.96
C LYS A 481 -3.41 -20.64 -10.37
N HIS A 482 -2.56 -21.03 -9.44
CA HIS A 482 -1.12 -21.19 -9.71
C HIS A 482 -0.82 -22.29 -10.71
N ILE A 483 -1.59 -23.39 -10.73
CA ILE A 483 -1.42 -24.44 -11.73
C ILE A 483 -1.69 -23.92 -13.15
N ASP A 484 -2.75 -23.14 -13.34
CA ASP A 484 -3.07 -22.55 -14.65
C ASP A 484 -1.96 -21.58 -15.09
N ARG A 485 -1.42 -20.77 -14.16
CA ARG A 485 -0.27 -19.89 -14.43
C ARG A 485 0.97 -20.66 -14.90
N VAL A 486 1.27 -21.78 -14.24
CA VAL A 486 2.38 -22.67 -14.60
C VAL A 486 2.18 -23.26 -15.99
N GLN A 487 0.97 -23.72 -16.31
CA GLN A 487 0.64 -24.23 -17.65
C GLN A 487 0.84 -23.17 -18.74
N LEU A 488 0.42 -21.93 -18.50
CA LEU A 488 0.62 -20.82 -19.45
C LEU A 488 2.10 -20.46 -19.62
N ALA A 489 2.89 -20.51 -18.54
CA ALA A 489 4.34 -20.32 -18.60
C ALA A 489 5.04 -21.41 -19.44
N PHE A 490 4.71 -22.69 -19.21
CA PHE A 490 5.24 -23.79 -20.01
C PHE A 490 4.79 -23.74 -21.47
N ARG A 491 3.51 -23.45 -21.73
CA ARG A 491 2.98 -23.25 -23.09
C ARG A 491 3.81 -22.21 -23.84
N THR A 492 4.09 -21.08 -23.20
CA THR A 492 4.90 -20.02 -23.78
C THR A 492 6.34 -20.46 -24.01
N LYS A 493 6.94 -21.14 -23.04
CA LYS A 493 8.32 -21.66 -23.13
C LYS A 493 8.46 -22.61 -24.33
N PHE A 494 7.61 -23.64 -24.41
CA PHE A 494 7.64 -24.63 -25.48
C PHE A 494 7.29 -24.02 -26.84
N PHE A 495 6.35 -23.07 -26.89
CA PHE A 495 6.05 -22.34 -28.12
C PHE A 495 7.29 -21.60 -28.65
N MET A 496 8.03 -20.91 -27.79
CA MET A 496 9.24 -20.19 -28.18
C MET A 496 10.35 -21.12 -28.67
N GLU A 497 10.50 -22.29 -28.05
CA GLU A 497 11.44 -23.32 -28.49
C GLU A 497 11.05 -23.89 -29.85
N MET A 498 9.81 -24.39 -29.99
CA MET A 498 9.30 -24.92 -31.24
C MET A 498 9.38 -23.91 -32.39
N TRP A 499 9.11 -22.64 -32.11
CA TRP A 499 9.23 -21.58 -33.10
C TRP A 499 10.68 -21.39 -33.55
N ALA A 500 11.63 -21.33 -32.62
CA ALA A 500 13.05 -21.23 -32.96
C ALA A 500 13.55 -22.44 -33.78
N ASP A 501 13.13 -23.65 -33.40
CA ASP A 501 13.50 -24.89 -34.08
C ASP A 501 12.90 -24.98 -35.48
N PHE A 502 11.63 -24.59 -35.64
CA PHE A 502 10.99 -24.47 -36.95
C PHE A 502 11.78 -23.54 -37.88
N LEU A 503 12.16 -22.35 -37.41
CA LEU A 503 12.92 -21.41 -38.23
C LEU A 503 14.26 -22.01 -38.67
N ASN A 504 14.96 -22.71 -37.78
CA ASN A 504 16.21 -23.39 -38.10
C ASN A 504 16.00 -24.48 -39.14
N ALA A 505 15.01 -25.35 -38.95
CA ALA A 505 14.70 -26.46 -39.85
C ALA A 505 14.25 -25.97 -41.24
N ALA A 506 13.51 -24.86 -41.29
CA ALA A 506 13.04 -24.24 -42.53
C ALA A 506 14.08 -23.33 -43.21
N GLY A 507 15.27 -23.15 -42.62
CA GLY A 507 16.34 -22.30 -43.18
C GLY A 507 16.10 -20.80 -43.05
N TYR A 508 15.18 -20.36 -42.18
CA TYR A 508 14.92 -18.96 -41.90
C TYR A 508 15.86 -18.39 -40.84
N SER A 509 16.42 -17.21 -41.11
CA SER A 509 17.25 -16.50 -40.14
C SER A 509 16.41 -16.02 -38.93
N GLN A 510 16.71 -16.54 -37.74
CA GLN A 510 16.07 -16.08 -36.49
C GLN A 510 16.27 -14.58 -36.26
N ALA A 511 17.39 -13.99 -36.69
CA ALA A 511 17.64 -12.56 -36.54
C ALA A 511 16.60 -11.68 -37.27
N LYS A 512 15.98 -12.20 -38.33
CA LYS A 512 15.00 -11.49 -39.17
C LYS A 512 13.56 -11.95 -38.93
N HIS A 513 13.36 -13.23 -38.62
CA HIS A 513 12.04 -13.88 -38.61
C HIS A 513 11.54 -14.31 -37.22
N PHE A 514 12.34 -14.08 -36.20
CA PHE A 514 11.97 -14.30 -34.80
C PHE A 514 11.82 -12.96 -34.06
N VAL A 515 11.28 -13.03 -32.84
CA VAL A 515 11.31 -11.88 -31.93
C VAL A 515 12.75 -11.45 -31.66
N SER A 516 12.93 -10.19 -31.26
CA SER A 516 14.25 -9.66 -30.93
C SER A 516 14.92 -10.46 -29.81
N PRO A 517 16.26 -10.50 -29.76
CA PRO A 517 16.98 -11.15 -28.65
C PRO A 517 16.53 -10.64 -27.28
N GLN A 518 16.28 -9.33 -27.17
CA GLN A 518 15.76 -8.72 -25.95
C GLN A 518 14.38 -9.27 -25.56
N ALA A 519 13.45 -9.40 -26.52
CA ALA A 519 12.14 -9.98 -26.26
C ALA A 519 12.24 -11.46 -25.84
N ARG A 520 13.11 -12.23 -26.50
CA ARG A 520 13.37 -13.62 -26.15
C ARG A 520 13.86 -13.76 -24.70
N ASP A 521 14.81 -12.93 -24.30
CA ASP A 521 15.36 -12.98 -22.95
C ASP A 521 14.33 -12.57 -21.89
N ILE A 522 13.51 -11.53 -22.16
CA ILE A 522 12.43 -11.10 -21.27
C ILE A 522 11.38 -12.21 -21.12
N ILE A 523 10.92 -12.80 -22.24
CA ILE A 523 9.94 -13.89 -22.22
C ILE A 523 10.49 -15.08 -21.41
N ARG A 524 11.73 -15.49 -21.66
CA ARG A 524 12.37 -16.57 -20.90
C ARG A 524 12.45 -16.26 -19.41
N SER A 525 12.84 -15.05 -19.05
CA SER A 525 12.92 -14.63 -17.64
C SER A 525 11.57 -14.62 -16.95
N LEU A 526 10.49 -14.27 -17.66
CA LEU A 526 9.13 -14.32 -17.13
C LEU A 526 8.61 -15.75 -17.00
N THR A 527 8.83 -16.62 -18.00
CA THR A 527 8.40 -18.02 -17.88
C THR A 527 9.11 -18.72 -16.73
N ASP A 528 10.42 -18.52 -16.62
CA ASP A 528 11.22 -19.16 -15.57
C ASP A 528 10.92 -18.52 -14.21
N GLY A 529 10.84 -17.18 -14.15
CA GLY A 529 10.56 -16.44 -12.91
C GLY A 529 9.21 -16.79 -12.30
N LEU A 530 8.15 -16.99 -13.09
CA LEU A 530 6.82 -17.34 -12.56
C LEU A 530 6.82 -18.69 -11.86
N ILE A 531 7.44 -19.69 -12.48
CA ILE A 531 7.55 -21.05 -11.93
C ILE A 531 8.45 -21.04 -10.69
N GLN A 532 9.57 -20.32 -10.74
CA GLN A 532 10.47 -20.15 -9.59
C GLN A 532 9.77 -19.46 -8.42
N LEU A 533 8.94 -18.44 -8.65
CA LEU A 533 8.14 -17.79 -7.60
C LEU A 533 7.16 -18.76 -6.94
N VAL A 534 6.47 -19.59 -7.73
CA VAL A 534 5.57 -20.64 -7.21
C VAL A 534 6.34 -21.59 -6.28
N ILE A 535 7.52 -22.05 -6.70
CA ILE A 535 8.39 -22.93 -5.91
C ILE A 535 8.87 -22.23 -4.63
N VAL A 536 9.33 -20.98 -4.72
CA VAL A 536 9.83 -20.23 -3.55
C VAL A 536 8.75 -19.99 -2.51
N TYR A 537 7.53 -19.63 -2.93
CA TYR A 537 6.43 -19.43 -1.99
C TYR A 537 5.99 -20.75 -1.33
N ARG A 538 5.93 -21.84 -2.10
CA ARG A 538 5.57 -23.17 -1.61
C ARG A 538 6.61 -23.72 -0.63
N ASP A 539 7.89 -23.72 -1.03
CA ASP A 539 8.93 -24.49 -0.34
C ASP A 539 9.70 -23.67 0.71
N PHE A 540 9.87 -22.36 0.50
CA PHE A 540 10.69 -21.51 1.36
C PHE A 540 9.89 -20.51 2.20
N SER A 541 8.66 -20.19 1.79
CA SER A 541 7.73 -19.34 2.57
C SER A 541 6.69 -20.16 3.36
N GLY A 542 6.88 -21.48 3.41
CA GLY A 542 6.01 -22.42 4.13
C GLY A 542 4.64 -22.64 3.49
N GLY A 543 4.39 -22.18 2.26
CA GLY A 543 3.11 -22.36 1.56
C GLY A 543 1.92 -21.68 2.23
N THR A 544 2.15 -20.73 3.14
CA THR A 544 1.10 -20.07 3.93
C THR A 544 0.71 -18.70 3.40
N PHE A 545 1.62 -18.05 2.67
CA PHE A 545 1.40 -16.71 2.14
C PHE A 545 0.86 -16.80 0.71
N PRO A 546 -0.15 -15.99 0.36
CA PRO A 546 -0.63 -15.95 -1.01
C PRO A 546 0.43 -15.39 -1.95
N LEU A 547 0.64 -16.04 -3.09
CA LEU A 547 1.46 -15.49 -4.16
C LEU A 547 0.60 -14.59 -5.04
N LEU A 548 0.99 -13.30 -5.13
CA LEU A 548 0.31 -12.27 -5.91
C LEU A 548 1.26 -11.72 -6.99
N PRO A 549 1.43 -12.40 -8.14
CA PRO A 549 2.49 -12.06 -9.10
C PRO A 549 2.43 -10.63 -9.63
N TRP A 550 1.25 -10.02 -9.72
CA TRP A 550 1.08 -8.63 -10.17
C TRP A 550 1.72 -7.62 -9.21
N LEU A 551 1.86 -7.95 -7.92
CA LEU A 551 2.56 -7.11 -6.94
C LEU A 551 4.08 -7.30 -6.97
N LEU A 552 4.59 -8.35 -7.61
CA LEU A 552 6.01 -8.67 -7.70
C LEU A 552 6.62 -8.10 -9.00
N SER A 553 6.34 -6.83 -9.27
CA SER A 553 6.68 -6.11 -10.51
C SER A 553 7.25 -4.72 -10.22
N THR A 554 7.69 -4.01 -11.25
CA THR A 554 8.17 -2.62 -11.13
C THR A 554 7.05 -1.58 -11.10
N GLU A 555 5.78 -1.98 -11.22
CA GLU A 555 4.62 -1.06 -11.22
C GLU A 555 4.55 -0.18 -9.95
N ALA A 556 5.05 -0.68 -8.82
CA ALA A 556 5.10 0.08 -7.58
C ALA A 556 6.04 1.29 -7.69
N CYS A 557 7.18 1.15 -8.38
CA CYS A 557 8.08 2.26 -8.68
C CYS A 557 7.40 3.27 -9.60
N GLU A 558 6.79 2.79 -10.69
CA GLU A 558 6.09 3.66 -11.65
C GLU A 558 4.97 4.47 -10.98
N HIS A 559 4.22 3.85 -10.06
CA HIS A 559 3.19 4.55 -9.30
C HIS A 559 3.78 5.66 -8.42
N ILE A 560 4.86 5.38 -7.68
CA ILE A 560 5.55 6.39 -6.88
C ILE A 560 6.06 7.52 -7.77
N PHE A 561 6.58 7.22 -8.95
CA PHE A 561 6.98 8.24 -9.93
C PHE A 561 5.81 9.08 -10.44
N GLY A 562 4.64 8.47 -10.64
CA GLY A 562 3.39 9.17 -10.93
C GLY A 562 3.02 10.16 -9.82
N LEU A 563 3.08 9.72 -8.55
CA LEU A 563 2.85 10.56 -7.38
C LEU A 563 3.87 11.71 -7.27
N CYS A 564 5.15 11.45 -7.53
CA CYS A 564 6.17 12.50 -7.59
C CYS A 564 5.80 13.59 -8.59
N ARG A 565 5.41 13.20 -9.81
CA ARG A 565 5.04 14.12 -10.89
C ARG A 565 3.76 14.92 -10.61
N GLN A 566 2.86 14.39 -9.80
CA GLN A 566 1.69 15.13 -9.31
C GLN A 566 2.08 16.21 -8.29
N ILE A 567 3.10 15.97 -7.47
CA ILE A 567 3.62 16.96 -6.51
C ILE A 567 4.45 18.01 -7.26
N GLN A 568 5.39 17.56 -8.08
CA GLN A 568 6.26 18.40 -8.90
C GLN A 568 6.62 17.67 -10.19
N LYS A 569 6.17 18.21 -11.33
CA LYS A 569 6.31 17.57 -12.65
C LYS A 569 7.76 17.25 -13.02
N ASP A 570 8.63 18.25 -12.90
CA ASP A 570 10.06 18.16 -13.19
C ASP A 570 10.80 18.49 -11.90
N PHE A 571 11.52 17.51 -11.35
CA PHE A 571 12.13 17.60 -10.02
C PHE A 571 13.62 17.26 -10.05
N THR A 572 14.37 17.88 -9.14
CA THR A 572 15.79 17.59 -8.89
C THR A 572 15.93 16.48 -7.85
N GLU A 573 17.13 15.95 -7.66
CA GLU A 573 17.38 14.95 -6.61
C GLU A 573 17.04 15.48 -5.20
N LEU A 574 17.39 16.74 -4.90
CA LEU A 574 17.03 17.35 -3.62
C LEU A 574 15.51 17.48 -3.43
N ASP A 575 14.79 17.81 -4.50
CA ASP A 575 13.32 17.87 -4.46
C ASP A 575 12.74 16.49 -4.12
N TRP A 576 13.30 15.40 -4.67
CA TRP A 576 12.93 14.03 -4.31
C TRP A 576 13.07 13.77 -2.80
N ASN A 577 14.23 14.06 -2.21
CA ASN A 577 14.44 13.85 -0.77
C ASN A 577 13.43 14.60 0.10
N TYR A 578 13.04 15.82 -0.29
CA TYR A 578 11.98 16.56 0.41
C TYR A 578 10.56 16.02 0.14
N MET A 579 10.32 15.43 -1.04
CA MET A 579 9.03 14.86 -1.42
C MET A 579 8.73 13.55 -0.71
N VAL A 580 9.73 12.73 -0.31
CA VAL A 580 9.47 11.42 0.31
C VAL A 580 8.51 11.48 1.51
N SER A 581 8.65 12.47 2.39
CA SER A 581 7.71 12.67 3.52
C SER A 581 6.26 12.88 3.06
N LYS A 582 6.05 13.55 1.92
CA LYS A 582 4.72 13.71 1.32
C LYS A 582 4.26 12.42 0.63
N LEU A 583 5.17 11.67 0.02
CA LEU A 583 4.86 10.40 -0.64
C LEU A 583 4.36 9.35 0.33
N HIS A 584 4.91 9.23 1.54
CA HIS A 584 4.38 8.32 2.56
C HIS A 584 2.90 8.60 2.89
N ILE A 585 2.52 9.88 2.96
CA ILE A 585 1.12 10.27 3.17
C ILE A 585 0.28 9.91 1.93
N ARG A 586 0.78 10.20 0.72
CA ARG A 586 0.07 9.90 -0.54
C ARG A 586 -0.14 8.39 -0.78
N LEU A 587 0.83 7.57 -0.43
CA LEU A 587 0.71 6.11 -0.53
C LEU A 587 -0.36 5.57 0.44
N ARG A 588 -0.55 6.22 1.59
CA ARG A 588 -1.63 5.91 2.55
C ARG A 588 -3.00 6.40 2.08
N GLU A 589 -3.04 7.49 1.33
CA GLU A 589 -4.27 8.08 0.79
C GLU A 589 -5.12 7.07 0.02
N HIS A 590 -4.49 6.25 -0.82
CA HIS A 590 -5.20 5.25 -1.62
C HIS A 590 -6.05 4.30 -0.77
N PHE A 591 -5.58 3.94 0.42
CA PHE A 591 -6.31 3.11 1.39
C PHE A 591 -7.40 3.87 2.15
N LEU A 592 -7.27 5.19 2.26
CA LEU A 592 -8.27 6.06 2.90
C LEU A 592 -9.46 6.32 1.97
N PHE A 593 -9.24 6.47 0.67
CA PHE A 593 -10.29 6.86 -0.29
C PHE A 593 -10.84 5.71 -1.17
N LYS A 594 -10.23 4.51 -1.17
CA LYS A 594 -10.69 3.33 -1.95
C LYS A 594 -11.01 3.64 -3.43
N ASP A 595 -10.16 4.43 -4.08
CA ASP A 595 -10.32 4.74 -5.51
C ASP A 595 -9.73 3.60 -6.36
N PHE A 596 -10.59 2.84 -7.07
CA PHE A 596 -10.14 1.87 -8.08
C PHE A 596 -9.92 2.56 -9.42
N SER A 597 -8.85 2.21 -10.15
CA SER A 597 -8.66 2.71 -11.51
C SER A 597 -9.75 2.20 -12.45
N ASP A 598 -10.21 3.08 -13.35
CA ASP A 598 -11.12 2.74 -14.44
C ASP A 598 -10.30 2.51 -15.71
N GLY A 599 -10.14 1.24 -16.10
CA GLY A 599 -9.41 0.80 -17.30
C GLY A 599 -10.01 1.30 -18.63
N LYS A 600 -11.01 2.19 -18.60
CA LYS A 600 -11.60 2.88 -19.76
C LYS A 600 -11.00 4.27 -20.02
N GLY A 601 -9.98 4.68 -19.26
CA GLY A 601 -9.29 5.96 -19.44
C GLY A 601 -8.78 6.16 -20.88
N LYS A 602 -9.11 7.31 -21.50
CA LYS A 602 -8.60 7.66 -22.83
C LYS A 602 -7.13 8.09 -22.74
N ALA A 603 -6.31 7.51 -23.63
CA ALA A 603 -4.95 7.90 -24.03
C ALA A 603 -4.26 8.97 -23.16
N GLY A 604 -3.47 8.51 -22.18
CA GLY A 604 -2.56 9.35 -21.41
C GLY A 604 -1.78 8.57 -20.35
N GLY A 605 -0.58 8.09 -20.69
CA GLY A 605 0.41 7.57 -19.73
C GLY A 605 0.08 6.22 -19.07
N TYR A 606 1.03 5.76 -18.24
CA TYR A 606 1.01 4.49 -17.49
C TYR A 606 -0.35 4.24 -16.79
N ASP A 607 -0.98 3.09 -17.06
CA ASP A 607 -2.20 2.64 -16.38
C ASP A 607 -1.82 1.77 -15.18
N HIS A 608 -1.89 2.37 -13.99
CA HIS A 608 -1.53 1.71 -12.73
C HIS A 608 -2.73 0.89 -12.21
N THR A 609 -2.71 -0.41 -12.47
CA THR A 609 -3.70 -1.38 -11.96
C THR A 609 -3.19 -2.11 -10.72
N TYR A 610 -1.95 -1.89 -10.27
CA TYR A 610 -1.31 -2.70 -9.23
C TYR A 610 -2.08 -2.75 -7.89
N THR A 611 -2.84 -1.71 -7.52
CA THR A 611 -3.69 -1.71 -6.32
C THR A 611 -5.09 -2.31 -6.52
N ASP A 612 -5.46 -2.63 -7.76
CA ASP A 612 -6.71 -3.30 -8.06
C ASP A 612 -6.65 -4.77 -7.64
N ASN A 613 -7.37 -5.08 -6.58
CA ASN A 613 -7.48 -6.43 -6.02
C ASN A 613 -8.93 -6.95 -6.07
N ARG A 614 -9.78 -6.37 -6.93
CA ARG A 614 -11.16 -6.80 -7.09
C ARG A 614 -11.22 -8.28 -7.52
N GLY A 615 -12.00 -9.06 -6.78
CA GLY A 615 -12.21 -10.48 -7.04
C GLY A 615 -11.07 -11.41 -6.62
N ALA A 616 -9.97 -10.89 -6.04
CA ALA A 616 -8.87 -11.73 -5.59
C ALA A 616 -9.28 -12.56 -4.35
N ASP A 617 -9.13 -13.89 -4.46
CA ASP A 617 -9.29 -14.83 -3.35
C ASP A 617 -7.90 -15.19 -2.80
N LEU A 618 -7.53 -14.58 -1.68
CA LEU A 618 -6.22 -14.80 -1.05
C LEU A 618 -6.06 -16.24 -0.54
N SER A 619 -7.15 -16.91 -0.16
CA SER A 619 -7.07 -18.32 0.27
C SER A 619 -6.79 -19.24 -0.91
N ALA A 620 -7.44 -19.01 -2.05
CA ALA A 620 -7.15 -19.75 -3.28
C ALA A 620 -5.72 -19.49 -3.78
N LEU A 621 -5.22 -18.27 -3.65
CA LEU A 621 -3.86 -17.87 -4.06
C LEU A 621 -2.76 -18.32 -3.08
N ALA A 622 -3.12 -19.00 -1.99
CA ALA A 622 -2.17 -19.70 -1.12
C ALA A 622 -2.12 -21.22 -1.41
N ILE A 623 -2.83 -21.70 -2.44
CA ILE A 623 -2.81 -23.11 -2.85
C ILE A 623 -1.80 -23.28 -4.00
N PHE A 624 -0.74 -24.03 -3.74
CA PHE A 624 0.37 -24.23 -4.66
C PHE A 624 0.37 -25.64 -5.26
N PRO A 625 0.68 -25.80 -6.56
CA PRO A 625 0.85 -27.12 -7.16
C PRO A 625 2.11 -27.81 -6.63
N SER A 626 2.03 -29.12 -6.47
CA SER A 626 3.14 -30.01 -6.16
C SER A 626 4.10 -30.16 -7.35
N ASN A 627 5.31 -30.67 -7.12
CA ASN A 627 6.23 -30.97 -8.23
C ASN A 627 5.69 -32.03 -9.20
N ILE A 628 4.79 -32.91 -8.73
CA ILE A 628 4.14 -33.90 -9.59
C ILE A 628 3.18 -33.18 -10.54
N GLU A 629 2.28 -32.34 -10.01
CA GLU A 629 1.33 -31.57 -10.83
C GLU A 629 2.01 -30.57 -11.78
N ILE A 630 3.21 -30.07 -11.45
CA ILE A 630 4.00 -29.23 -12.36
C ILE A 630 4.69 -30.06 -13.46
N GLY A 631 5.04 -31.32 -13.16
CA GLY A 631 5.73 -32.21 -14.08
C GLY A 631 4.82 -32.98 -15.04
N GLU A 632 3.54 -33.13 -14.69
CA GLU A 632 2.45 -33.60 -15.57
C GLU A 632 2.02 -32.52 -16.56
#